data_AF-A0A4Y2CY04-F1
#
_entry.id   AF-A0A4Y2CY04-F1
#
_cell.length_a   1.000
_cell.length_b   1.000
_cell.length_c   1.000
_cell.angle_alpha   90.00
_cell.angle_beta   90.00
_cell.angle_gamma   90.00
#
_symmetry.space_group_name_H-M   'P 1'
#
loop_
_entity.id
_entity.type
_entity.pdbx_description
1 polymer ?
#
loop_
_entity_poly.entity_id
_entity_poly.type
_entity_poly.pdbx_seq_one_letter_code
_entity_poly.pdbx_strand_id
1 'polypeptide(L)'
;MHTKEKPYACDICSKAFAQRSNMERHLRTHTKEKPYACDICSKAFSQRNSMEKHLRTHTKEKPYVCDICSKAFSQRHHIMTHLRTHTKEKPYECDICSKAFTQRSNMERHLRTHTKEKPYACDI
;
A
#
# COMPACT_ATOMS: atom_id res chain seq x y z
N MET A 1 -17.96 -19.56 11.22
CA MET A 1 -17.65 -18.83 12.46
C MET A 1 -16.45 -17.91 12.19
N HIS A 2 -16.66 -16.60 12.01
CA HIS A 2 -15.60 -15.58 12.01
C HIS A 2 -15.97 -14.57 13.09
N THR A 3 -15.55 -14.80 14.32
CA THR A 3 -15.72 -13.82 15.39
C THR A 3 -14.85 -12.61 15.05
N LYS A 4 -15.46 -11.43 14.97
CA LYS A 4 -14.73 -10.14 14.77
C LYS A 4 -13.98 -9.71 16.04
N GLU A 5 -13.72 -10.63 16.95
CA GLU A 5 -13.07 -10.34 18.22
C GLU A 5 -11.64 -9.91 17.98
N LYS A 6 -11.26 -8.81 18.62
CA LYS A 6 -9.93 -8.22 18.55
C LYS A 6 -9.38 -8.08 19.98
N PRO A 7 -9.04 -9.21 20.63
CA PRO A 7 -8.66 -9.20 22.04
C PRO A 7 -7.31 -8.52 22.30
N TYR A 8 -6.48 -8.31 21.27
CA TYR A 8 -5.15 -7.73 21.42
C TYR A 8 -5.18 -6.23 21.10
N ALA A 9 -5.40 -5.40 22.10
CA ALA A 9 -5.32 -3.95 21.99
C ALA A 9 -3.85 -3.47 21.94
N CYS A 10 -3.62 -2.33 21.29
CA CYS A 10 -2.37 -1.60 21.35
C CYS A 10 -2.43 -0.61 22.52
N ASP A 11 -1.41 -0.59 23.38
CA ASP A 11 -1.39 0.31 24.53
C ASP A 11 -1.01 1.76 24.16
N ILE A 12 -0.54 1.98 22.93
CA ILE A 12 -0.07 3.29 22.44
C ILE A 12 -1.14 3.97 21.57
N CYS A 13 -2.08 3.22 20.99
CA CYS A 13 -3.18 3.79 20.20
C CYS A 13 -4.42 2.91 20.24
N SER A 14 -5.58 3.44 19.83
CA SER A 14 -6.87 2.75 19.92
C SER A 14 -7.06 1.56 18.95
N LYS A 15 -5.98 1.05 18.34
CA LYS A 15 -6.06 -0.10 17.42
C LYS A 15 -6.06 -1.41 18.19
N ALA A 16 -6.94 -2.33 17.78
CA ALA A 16 -6.99 -3.69 18.28
C ALA A 16 -6.88 -4.71 17.14
N PHE A 17 -6.34 -5.88 17.46
CA PHE A 17 -5.98 -6.93 16.51
C PHE A 17 -6.57 -8.27 16.95
N ALA A 18 -6.93 -9.09 15.97
CA ALA A 18 -7.44 -10.45 16.19
C ALA A 18 -6.32 -11.45 16.58
N GLN A 19 -5.05 -11.11 16.31
CA GLN A 19 -3.91 -11.97 16.58
C GLN A 19 -2.81 -11.18 17.28
N ARG A 20 -2.18 -11.80 18.29
CA ARG A 20 -1.07 -11.23 19.04
C ARG A 20 0.10 -10.83 18.14
N SER A 21 0.49 -11.69 17.21
CA SER A 21 1.59 -11.43 16.27
C SER A 21 1.35 -10.19 15.39
N ASN A 22 0.09 -9.89 15.06
CA ASN A 22 -0.27 -8.67 14.33
C ASN A 22 -0.15 -7.42 15.20
N MET A 23 -0.54 -7.51 16.48
CA MET A 23 -0.37 -6.45 17.46
C MET A 23 1.13 -6.17 17.70
N GLU A 24 1.94 -7.20 17.95
CA GLU A 24 3.40 -7.07 18.15
C GLU A 24 4.08 -6.44 16.92
N ARG A 25 3.71 -6.89 15.72
CA ARG A 25 4.19 -6.28 14.48
C ARG A 25 3.75 -4.83 14.32
N HIS A 26 2.56 -4.48 14.80
CA HIS A 26 2.08 -3.11 14.81
C HIS A 26 2.84 -2.23 15.81
N LEU A 27 3.22 -2.76 16.99
CA LEU A 27 4.03 -2.00 17.96
C LEU A 27 5.35 -1.48 17.36
N ARG A 28 5.94 -2.21 16.40
CA ARG A 28 7.12 -1.73 15.65
C ARG A 28 6.91 -0.40 14.93
N THR A 29 5.66 -0.04 14.63
CA THR A 29 5.33 1.27 14.04
C THR A 29 5.46 2.43 15.03
N HIS A 30 5.30 2.16 16.33
CA HIS A 30 5.49 3.14 17.39
C HIS A 30 6.96 3.22 17.80
N THR A 31 7.63 2.08 17.98
CA THR A 31 9.04 2.02 18.39
C THR A 31 10.02 2.34 17.26
N LYS A 32 9.54 2.36 16.00
CA LYS A 32 10.34 2.48 14.78
C LYS A 32 11.34 1.33 14.58
N GLU A 33 11.16 0.22 15.29
CA GLU A 33 12.00 -0.96 15.18
C GLU A 33 11.94 -1.56 13.75
N LYS A 34 13.12 -1.80 13.18
CA LYS A 34 13.30 -2.30 11.82
C LYS A 34 14.30 -3.46 11.81
N PRO A 35 13.90 -4.66 12.26
CA PRO A 35 14.83 -5.77 12.46
C PRO A 35 15.33 -6.39 11.14
N TYR A 36 14.74 -6.05 10.00
CA TYR A 36 15.13 -6.61 8.69
C TYR A 36 15.92 -5.59 7.88
N ALA A 37 17.24 -5.63 7.99
CA ALA A 37 18.14 -4.80 7.19
C ALA A 37 18.30 -5.34 5.76
N CYS A 38 18.46 -4.44 4.80
CA CYS A 38 18.95 -4.77 3.46
C CYS A 38 20.47 -4.94 3.53
N ASP A 39 20.98 -5.96 2.86
CA ASP A 39 22.42 -6.26 2.74
C ASP A 39 23.10 -5.41 1.66
N ILE A 40 22.33 -4.88 0.70
CA ILE A 40 22.85 -4.07 -0.42
C ILE A 40 22.84 -2.56 -0.12
N CYS A 41 21.99 -2.09 0.81
CA CYS A 41 21.94 -0.68 1.18
C CYS A 41 21.53 -0.48 2.65
N SER A 42 21.70 0.73 3.18
CA SER A 42 21.41 1.05 4.59
C SER A 42 19.93 1.06 4.98
N LYS A 43 19.02 0.58 4.12
CA LYS A 43 17.58 0.56 4.42
C LYS A 43 17.23 -0.65 5.30
N ALA A 44 16.39 -0.42 6.30
CA ALA A 44 15.83 -1.46 7.14
C ALA A 44 14.29 -1.38 7.19
N PHE A 45 13.66 -2.52 7.44
CA PHE A 45 12.21 -2.72 7.37
C PHE A 45 11.68 -3.37 8.65
N SER A 46 10.44 -3.04 9.02
CA SER A 46 9.75 -3.63 10.17
C SER A 46 9.21 -5.04 9.90
N GLN A 47 9.17 -5.46 8.63
CA GLN A 47 8.65 -6.75 8.19
C GLN A 47 9.56 -7.39 7.12
N ARG A 48 9.74 -8.71 7.20
CA ARG A 48 10.56 -9.49 6.27
C ARG A 48 10.08 -9.36 4.82
N ASN A 49 8.78 -9.54 4.60
CA ASN A 49 8.17 -9.44 3.26
C ASN A 49 8.38 -8.07 2.59
N SER A 50 8.46 -6.99 3.37
CA SER A 50 8.76 -5.65 2.87
C SER A 50 10.22 -5.53 2.44
N MET A 51 11.14 -6.12 3.20
CA MET A 51 12.55 -6.21 2.84
C MET A 51 12.74 -7.05 1.57
N GLU A 52 12.11 -8.22 1.47
CA GLU A 52 12.18 -9.07 0.27
C GLU A 52 11.64 -8.36 -0.98
N LYS A 53 10.50 -7.67 -0.87
CA LYS A 53 9.99 -6.84 -1.98
C LYS A 53 10.94 -5.71 -2.35
N HIS A 54 11.63 -5.14 -1.37
CA HIS A 54 12.63 -4.11 -1.61
C HIS A 54 13.88 -4.67 -2.31
N LEU A 55 14.34 -5.88 -1.99
CA LEU A 55 15.48 -6.50 -2.68
C LEU A 55 15.28 -6.59 -4.19
N ARG A 56 14.04 -6.77 -4.66
CA ARG A 56 13.70 -6.71 -6.10
C ARG A 56 14.07 -5.39 -6.78
N THR A 57 14.24 -4.30 -6.03
CA THR A 57 14.69 -3.01 -6.56
C THR A 57 16.19 -2.99 -6.89
N HIS A 58 16.97 -3.84 -6.21
CA HIS A 58 18.39 -4.06 -6.49
C HIS A 58 18.56 -5.08 -7.61
N THR A 59 17.91 -6.25 -7.50
CA THR A 59 18.05 -7.34 -8.49
C THR A 59 17.32 -7.08 -9.80
N LYS A 60 16.42 -6.08 -9.84
CA LYS A 60 15.51 -5.80 -10.96
C LYS A 60 14.57 -6.94 -11.31
N GLU A 61 14.38 -7.90 -10.40
CA GLU A 61 13.45 -9.01 -10.57
C GLU A 61 12.01 -8.52 -10.73
N LYS A 62 11.34 -8.99 -11.79
CA LYS A 62 9.95 -8.65 -12.12
C LYS A 62 9.14 -9.93 -12.38
N PRO A 63 8.76 -10.67 -11.32
CA PRO A 63 8.15 -11.98 -11.47
C PRO A 63 6.71 -11.95 -12.00
N TYR A 64 6.09 -10.77 -12.11
CA TYR A 64 4.71 -10.63 -12.58
C TYR A 64 4.69 -10.06 -13.99
N VAL A 65 4.40 -10.90 -14.98
CA VAL A 65 4.38 -10.50 -16.41
C VAL A 65 2.93 -10.33 -16.87
N CYS A 66 2.66 -9.27 -17.61
CA CYS A 66 1.37 -9.06 -18.25
C CYS A 66 1.27 -9.89 -19.52
N ASP A 67 0.29 -10.78 -19.58
CA ASP A 67 0.10 -11.67 -20.74
C ASP A 67 -0.39 -10.95 -22.00
N ILE A 68 -0.89 -9.72 -21.87
CA ILE A 68 -1.43 -8.92 -22.99
C ILE A 68 -0.34 -8.12 -23.72
N CYS A 69 0.64 -7.59 -22.98
CA CYS A 69 1.68 -6.71 -23.56
C CYS A 69 3.11 -7.01 -23.10
N SER A 70 3.31 -8.16 -22.46
CA SER A 70 4.59 -8.66 -21.94
C SER A 70 5.30 -7.74 -20.93
N LYS A 71 4.65 -6.67 -20.47
CA LYS A 71 5.21 -5.76 -19.48
C LYS A 71 5.33 -6.45 -18.12
N ALA A 72 6.52 -6.42 -17.53
CA ALA A 72 6.81 -7.06 -16.25
C ALA A 72 6.79 -6.08 -15.06
N PHE A 73 6.40 -6.58 -13.89
CA PHE A 73 6.25 -5.85 -12.64
C PHE A 73 6.91 -6.60 -11.48
N SER A 74 7.45 -5.85 -10.51
CA SER A 74 8.07 -6.43 -9.30
C SER A 74 7.06 -6.83 -8.22
N GLN A 75 5.80 -6.38 -8.34
CA GLN A 75 4.76 -6.60 -7.34
C GLN A 75 3.39 -6.92 -7.95
N ARG A 76 2.66 -7.86 -7.32
CA ARG A 76 1.33 -8.32 -7.74
C ARG A 76 0.31 -7.19 -7.89
N HIS A 77 0.25 -6.26 -6.94
CA HIS A 77 -0.76 -5.21 -6.98
C HIS A 77 -0.53 -4.19 -8.12
N HIS A 78 0.73 -4.02 -8.56
CA HIS A 78 1.06 -3.18 -9.71
C HIS A 78 0.57 -3.81 -11.02
N ILE A 79 0.78 -5.12 -11.23
CA ILE A 79 0.26 -5.80 -12.42
C ILE A 79 -1.28 -5.80 -12.42
N MET A 80 -1.94 -6.02 -11.28
CA MET A 80 -3.41 -6.01 -11.21
C MET A 80 -3.98 -4.64 -11.58
N THR A 81 -3.37 -3.57 -11.08
CA THR A 81 -3.73 -2.20 -11.47
C THR A 81 -3.43 -1.94 -12.95
N HIS A 82 -2.33 -2.47 -13.47
CA HIS A 82 -1.99 -2.35 -14.89
C HIS A 82 -2.98 -3.09 -15.79
N LEU A 83 -3.46 -4.28 -15.42
CA LEU A 83 -4.43 -5.02 -16.23
C LEU A 83 -5.71 -4.22 -16.48
N ARG A 84 -6.08 -3.33 -15.57
CA ARG A 84 -7.21 -2.39 -15.76
C ARG A 84 -7.02 -1.42 -16.92
N THR A 85 -5.79 -1.17 -17.37
CA THR A 85 -5.56 -0.34 -18.56
C THR A 85 -5.95 -1.05 -19.84
N HIS A 86 -5.94 -2.39 -19.84
CA HIS A 86 -6.38 -3.19 -20.97
C HIS A 86 -7.90 -3.39 -20.95
N THR A 87 -8.48 -3.65 -19.78
CA THR A 87 -9.94 -3.86 -19.64
C THR A 87 -10.74 -2.56 -19.60
N LYS A 88 -10.08 -1.40 -19.43
CA LYS A 88 -10.71 -0.10 -19.18
C LYS A 88 -11.57 -0.05 -17.92
N GLU A 89 -11.41 -1.00 -17.00
CA GLU A 89 -12.13 -1.06 -15.73
C GLU A 89 -11.79 0.14 -14.85
N LYS A 90 -12.81 0.83 -14.34
CA LYS A 90 -12.69 2.00 -13.47
C LYS A 90 -13.55 1.83 -12.21
N PRO A 91 -13.06 1.08 -11.20
CA PRO A 91 -13.88 0.69 -10.04
C PRO A 91 -14.21 1.83 -9.08
N TYR A 92 -13.51 2.97 -9.20
CA TYR A 92 -13.60 4.05 -8.23
C TYR A 92 -14.31 5.24 -8.86
N GLU A 93 -15.57 5.42 -8.53
CA GLU A 93 -16.39 6.54 -8.98
C GLU A 93 -16.32 7.70 -7.99
N CYS A 94 -16.44 8.92 -8.52
CA CYS A 94 -16.58 10.13 -7.74
C CYS A 94 -18.06 10.39 -7.46
N ASP A 95 -18.47 10.36 -6.20
CA ASP A 95 -19.87 10.54 -5.81
C ASP A 95 -20.44 11.94 -6.11
N ILE A 96 -19.58 12.91 -6.41
CA ILE A 96 -19.98 14.30 -6.69
C ILE A 96 -20.26 14.53 -8.19
N CYS A 97 -19.51 13.88 -9.08
CA CYS A 97 -19.62 14.13 -10.53
C CYS A 97 -19.58 12.87 -11.41
N SER A 98 -19.74 11.69 -10.82
CA SER A 98 -19.74 10.37 -11.47
C SER A 98 -18.49 10.05 -12.30
N LYS A 99 -17.41 10.81 -12.15
CA LYS A 99 -16.16 10.54 -12.86
C LYS A 99 -15.51 9.28 -12.28
N ALA A 100 -15.27 8.28 -13.11
CA ALA A 100 -14.66 7.02 -12.70
C ALA A 100 -13.14 6.97 -12.95
N PHE A 101 -12.42 6.28 -12.05
CA PHE A 101 -10.96 6.16 -12.01
C PHE A 101 -10.53 4.69 -11.87
N THR A 102 -9.36 4.38 -12.42
CA THR A 102 -8.74 3.03 -12.34
C THR A 102 -8.12 2.73 -10.96
N GLN A 103 -7.81 3.78 -10.19
CA GLN A 103 -7.15 3.71 -8.89
C GLN A 103 -7.82 4.64 -7.88
N ARG A 104 -7.94 4.16 -6.64
CA ARG A 104 -8.53 4.92 -5.51
C ARG A 104 -7.80 6.24 -5.25
N SER A 105 -6.47 6.22 -5.23
CA SER A 105 -5.65 7.42 -4.99
C SER A 105 -5.88 8.52 -6.02
N ASN A 106 -6.19 8.15 -7.28
CA ASN A 106 -6.53 9.12 -8.31
C ASN A 106 -7.91 9.73 -8.07
N MET A 107 -8.88 8.93 -7.63
CA MET A 107 -10.21 9.41 -7.23
C MET A 107 -10.11 10.33 -6.00
N GLU A 108 -9.37 9.94 -4.96
CA GLU A 108 -9.16 10.77 -3.75
C GLU A 108 -8.46 12.09 -4.09
N ARG A 109 -7.47 12.06 -4.98
CA ARG A 109 -6.85 13.29 -5.49
C ARG A 109 -7.85 14.16 -6.26
N HIS A 110 -8.73 13.55 -7.04
CA HIS A 110 -9.77 14.27 -7.76
C HIS A 110 -10.80 14.87 -6.80
N LEU A 111 -11.20 14.20 -5.71
CA LEU A 111 -12.15 14.77 -4.74
C LEU A 111 -11.67 16.12 -4.17
N ARG A 112 -10.36 16.31 -4.04
CA ARG A 112 -9.79 17.61 -3.62
C ARG A 112 -10.10 18.77 -4.58
N THR A 113 -10.40 18.49 -5.85
CA THR A 113 -10.83 19.54 -6.78
C THR A 113 -12.24 20.04 -6.49
N HIS A 114 -13.07 19.24 -5.81
CA HIS A 114 -14.41 19.64 -5.37
C HIS A 114 -14.37 20.38 -4.04
N THR A 115 -13.53 19.94 -3.10
CA THR A 115 -13.42 20.55 -1.77
C THR A 115 -12.52 21.79 -1.74
N LYS A 116 -11.77 22.07 -2.81
CA LYS A 116 -10.72 23.12 -2.89
C LYS A 116 -9.65 22.99 -1.80
N GLU A 117 -9.49 21.80 -1.22
CA GLU A 117 -8.51 21.53 -0.18
C GLU A 117 -7.08 21.60 -0.76
N LYS A 118 -6.23 22.45 -0.17
CA LYS A 118 -4.81 22.59 -0.50
C LYS A 118 -3.96 22.05 0.66
N PRO A 119 -3.70 20.74 0.72
CA PRO A 119 -2.98 20.12 1.83
C PRO A 119 -1.47 20.39 1.82
N TYR A 120 -0.94 20.98 0.75
CA TYR A 120 0.46 21.34 0.61
C TYR A 120 0.58 22.86 0.54
N ALA A 121 1.09 23.46 1.60
CA ALA A 121 1.56 24.84 1.61
C ALA A 121 3.03 24.87 1.15
N CYS A 122 3.42 25.95 0.48
CA CYS A 122 4.82 26.23 0.19
C CYS A 122 5.32 27.14 1.30
N ASP A 123 6.15 26.61 2.20
CA ASP A 123 6.93 27.42 3.13
C ASP A 123 8.21 27.81 2.38
N ILE A 124 8.40 29.13 2.15
CA ILE A 124 9.62 29.72 1.58
C ILE A 124 10.55 30.12 2.73
#